data_AF-A0A8C3USY4-F1
#
_entry.id   AF-A0A8C3USY4-F1
#
_cell.length_a   1.000
_cell.length_b   1.000
_cell.length_c   1.000
_cell.angle_alpha   90.00
_cell.angle_beta   90.00
_cell.angle_gamma   90.00
#
_symmetry.space_group_name_H-M   'P 1'
#
loop_
_entity.id
_entity.type
_entity.pdbx_description
1 polymer ?
#
loop_
_entity_poly.entity_id
_entity_poly.type
_entity_poly.pdbx_seq_one_letter_code
_entity_poly.pdbx_strand_id
1 'polypeptide(L)'
;RLSTSKPTPGASESRVSCAGSRVSGLGGSCSSQCGVFGTEKIKDPRPLHDKAFIQQCIKKLYEFLIENDYPHKASMQSLQSPSVKDFLKIFIFIYKFFCPSYELPGSKFEEEIPKVFKDLGYPFPLSKSSMYTVGAPHTWPQIVAALDWLIECVKLYNALREDAPAFDARPGWGGETDGGIVHHELFLDYCLKCYDLFMKGRDTFEEVDAEVQSKLKDLFNVDEVQLESLAAENKRLQEEIAKVEKEKESEPDRRVTLQNLKSSLEADVQKYQAYLASMESHLALLDQKLGSLNDEVETAETEVEATKQENARLRHILDNQKHSAVDIERIKHERTELQETINKLTKELKAEEHQLWNEELKYARHKEAIETQLAEYHKLARKLKLIPLSAENSKGHDFEIKFNPEAGPNCLVKYRTQIKVPLMEIINETEEEILKATQRKMSLEDTLEQVIVMLKDKKCSVKMLTEEAEELDDLYQQKLKEIEEEEQRCANERELLKKHKQLLESGVYEGLSEATNELHEIQRQYQVVLQTTTEGKRKITADLSHLMETVATHTASVKKYLGEQNVKIQREYEEFMSEDLLSDLATILDCYTKKAESL
;
A
#
# COMPACT_ATOMS: atom_id res chain seq x y z
N ARG A 1 -30.67 28.20 -16.27
CA ARG A 1 -31.65 27.72 -15.25
C ARG A 1 -33.04 27.84 -15.87
N LEU A 2 -33.94 26.87 -15.65
CA LEU A 2 -35.33 26.98 -16.13
C LEU A 2 -36.17 27.80 -15.16
N SER A 3 -37.19 28.47 -15.69
CA SER A 3 -38.40 28.84 -14.94
C SER A 3 -39.57 29.03 -15.92
N THR A 4 -40.47 28.05 -15.97
CA THR A 4 -41.79 28.20 -16.60
C THR A 4 -42.70 29.06 -15.72
N SER A 5 -43.75 29.62 -16.31
CA SER A 5 -44.82 30.32 -15.57
C SER A 5 -46.21 29.87 -16.03
N LYS A 6 -47.14 29.73 -15.09
CA LYS A 6 -48.57 29.44 -15.30
C LYS A 6 -49.40 30.45 -14.46
N PRO A 7 -50.61 30.88 -14.88
CA PRO A 7 -51.30 32.05 -14.30
C PRO A 7 -52.41 31.68 -13.27
N THR A 8 -53.22 32.68 -12.87
CA THR A 8 -54.30 32.75 -11.82
C THR A 8 -53.81 33.31 -10.46
N PRO A 9 -54.68 33.87 -9.56
CA PRO A 9 -56.17 33.96 -9.50
C PRO A 9 -56.71 35.40 -9.67
N GLY A 10 -58.01 35.73 -9.54
CA GLY A 10 -59.25 34.93 -9.30
C GLY A 10 -60.24 35.64 -8.35
N ALA A 11 -61.38 34.97 -8.03
CA ALA A 11 -62.57 35.50 -7.30
C ALA A 11 -63.42 36.51 -8.13
N SER A 12 -64.73 36.76 -7.92
CA SER A 12 -65.84 36.12 -7.16
C SER A 12 -67.19 36.75 -7.66
N GLU A 13 -68.43 36.46 -7.22
CA GLU A 13 -69.02 35.71 -6.09
C GLU A 13 -70.24 34.85 -6.49
N SER A 14 -70.51 33.78 -5.71
CA SER A 14 -71.80 33.23 -5.21
C SER A 14 -73.11 33.38 -6.04
N ARG A 15 -74.05 32.42 -6.10
CA ARG A 15 -74.52 31.37 -5.14
C ARG A 15 -75.40 30.36 -5.97
N VAL A 16 -75.94 29.22 -5.50
CA VAL A 16 -76.12 28.65 -4.16
C VAL A 16 -75.82 27.12 -4.10
N SER A 17 -76.81 26.21 -3.99
CA SER A 17 -76.65 24.83 -3.49
C SER A 17 -77.72 23.83 -3.95
N CYS A 18 -77.42 22.53 -3.73
CA CYS A 18 -78.32 21.38 -3.45
C CYS A 18 -78.87 20.51 -4.60
N ALA A 19 -79.00 19.21 -4.28
CA ALA A 19 -79.23 18.10 -5.22
C ALA A 19 -80.68 17.56 -5.20
N GLY A 20 -81.04 16.80 -6.24
CA GLY A 20 -82.28 16.03 -6.37
C GLY A 20 -82.16 15.01 -7.51
N SER A 21 -82.95 13.93 -7.50
CA SER A 21 -82.82 12.82 -8.46
C SER A 21 -84.16 12.27 -8.92
N ARG A 22 -84.16 11.63 -10.10
CA ARG A 22 -85.27 10.94 -10.80
C ARG A 22 -86.33 11.83 -11.47
N VAL A 23 -86.60 11.54 -12.74
CA VAL A 23 -87.80 10.81 -13.19
C VAL A 23 -87.56 10.26 -14.61
N SER A 24 -88.25 9.18 -14.98
CA SER A 24 -88.15 8.50 -16.28
C SER A 24 -88.71 9.33 -17.44
N GLY A 25 -88.27 9.07 -18.67
CA GLY A 25 -88.73 9.77 -19.87
C GLY A 25 -90.09 9.31 -20.42
N LEU A 26 -90.64 10.11 -21.34
CA LEU A 26 -91.71 9.74 -22.27
C LEU A 26 -91.23 10.01 -23.70
N GLY A 27 -91.70 9.23 -24.67
CA GLY A 27 -91.43 9.45 -26.09
C GLY A 27 -92.26 10.60 -26.66
N GLY A 28 -91.62 11.54 -27.34
CA GLY A 28 -92.30 12.60 -28.10
C GLY A 28 -92.62 12.13 -29.52
N SER A 29 -93.89 11.78 -29.79
CA SER A 29 -94.38 11.59 -31.15
C SER A 29 -94.75 12.95 -31.75
N CYS A 30 -94.24 13.26 -32.94
CA CYS A 30 -94.46 14.54 -33.61
C CYS A 30 -95.84 14.62 -34.27
N SER A 31 -96.86 15.08 -33.55
CA SER A 31 -98.12 15.49 -34.17
C SER A 31 -97.97 16.87 -34.82
N SER A 32 -98.23 16.94 -36.13
CA SER A 32 -98.14 18.17 -36.92
C SER A 32 -99.22 19.18 -36.54
N GLN A 33 -98.85 20.46 -36.45
CA GLN A 33 -99.80 21.54 -36.18
C GLN A 33 -100.62 21.86 -37.44
N CYS A 34 -101.91 21.51 -37.45
CA CYS A 34 -102.88 22.17 -38.33
C CYS A 34 -104.33 22.05 -37.80
N GLY A 35 -105.11 23.12 -37.90
CA GLY A 35 -106.57 23.02 -38.03
C GLY A 35 -107.42 22.79 -36.77
N VAL A 36 -107.34 23.66 -35.75
CA VAL A 36 -108.46 23.85 -34.80
C VAL A 36 -108.88 25.32 -34.82
N PHE A 37 -109.74 25.70 -35.78
CA PHE A 37 -110.40 27.00 -35.77
C PHE A 37 -111.58 26.99 -34.79
N GLY A 38 -111.64 28.02 -33.94
CA GLY A 38 -112.73 28.20 -32.99
C GLY A 38 -114.07 28.48 -33.68
N THR A 39 -115.17 28.03 -33.06
CA THR A 39 -116.54 28.13 -33.62
C THR A 39 -117.17 29.52 -33.48
N GLU A 40 -116.42 30.56 -33.82
CA GLU A 40 -116.99 31.89 -34.06
C GLU A 40 -117.84 31.85 -35.32
N LYS A 41 -119.00 32.51 -35.28
CA LYS A 41 -119.92 32.59 -36.43
C LYS A 41 -119.39 33.61 -37.44
N ILE A 42 -118.48 33.16 -38.30
CA ILE A 42 -117.94 33.94 -39.43
C ILE A 42 -119.11 34.56 -40.21
N LYS A 43 -119.15 35.89 -40.26
CA LYS A 43 -120.10 36.63 -41.10
C LYS A 43 -119.68 36.48 -42.55
N ASP A 44 -120.65 36.31 -43.45
CA ASP A 44 -120.39 36.25 -44.88
C ASP A 44 -119.76 37.56 -45.36
N PRO A 45 -118.53 37.56 -45.92
CA PRO A 45 -117.88 38.78 -46.41
C PRO A 45 -118.43 39.22 -47.77
N ARG A 46 -119.23 38.38 -48.45
CA ARG A 46 -119.81 38.71 -49.75
C ARG A 46 -120.98 39.68 -49.56
N PRO A 47 -121.09 40.76 -50.37
CA PRO A 47 -122.15 41.74 -50.21
C PRO A 47 -123.48 41.24 -50.81
N LEU A 48 -124.11 40.25 -50.17
CA LEU A 48 -125.35 39.60 -50.63
C LEU A 48 -126.56 40.56 -50.77
N HIS A 49 -126.47 41.78 -50.22
CA HIS A 49 -127.48 42.82 -50.35
C HIS A 49 -127.21 43.80 -51.52
N ASP A 50 -126.02 43.77 -52.11
CA ASP A 50 -125.71 44.57 -53.30
C ASP A 50 -126.25 43.89 -54.57
N LYS A 51 -127.03 44.65 -55.34
CA LYS A 51 -127.57 44.19 -56.62
C LYS A 51 -126.48 43.99 -57.65
N ALA A 52 -125.40 44.77 -57.65
CA ALA A 52 -124.34 44.64 -58.65
C ALA A 52 -123.57 43.32 -58.46
N PHE A 53 -123.17 42.99 -57.22
CA PHE A 53 -122.58 41.70 -56.87
C PHE A 53 -123.49 40.51 -57.27
N ILE A 54 -124.79 40.56 -56.97
CA ILE A 54 -125.71 39.47 -57.34
C ILE A 54 -125.87 39.32 -58.86
N GLN A 55 -125.87 40.42 -59.63
CA GLN A 55 -125.82 40.32 -61.09
C GLN A 55 -124.48 39.74 -61.61
N GLN A 56 -123.35 39.96 -60.92
CA GLN A 56 -122.08 39.33 -61.26
C GLN A 56 -122.11 37.81 -61.02
N CYS A 57 -122.65 37.34 -59.89
CA CYS A 57 -122.81 35.89 -59.66
C CYS A 57 -123.78 35.25 -60.66
N ILE A 58 -124.89 35.91 -61.00
CA ILE A 58 -125.81 35.45 -62.07
C ILE A 58 -125.10 35.40 -63.43
N LYS A 59 -124.27 36.42 -63.74
CA LYS A 59 -123.49 36.48 -64.98
C LYS A 59 -122.49 35.33 -65.08
N LYS A 60 -121.64 35.11 -64.06
CA LYS A 60 -120.68 33.99 -64.04
C LYS A 60 -121.38 32.64 -64.15
N LEU A 61 -122.50 32.45 -63.45
CA LEU A 61 -123.32 31.24 -63.56
C LEU A 61 -123.82 31.01 -64.99
N TYR A 62 -124.27 32.07 -65.67
CA TYR A 62 -124.69 31.99 -67.06
C TYR A 62 -123.53 31.66 -68.02
N GLU A 63 -122.37 32.30 -67.83
CA GLU A 63 -121.16 32.05 -68.62
C GLU A 63 -120.68 30.59 -68.45
N PHE A 64 -120.51 30.11 -67.21
CA PHE A 64 -120.11 28.73 -66.92
C PHE A 64 -121.07 27.69 -67.52
N LEU A 65 -122.39 27.92 -67.47
CA LEU A 65 -123.38 27.02 -68.07
C LEU A 65 -123.29 26.97 -69.60
N ILE A 66 -122.84 28.04 -70.27
CA ILE A 66 -122.62 28.06 -71.72
C ILE A 66 -121.28 27.43 -72.09
N GLU A 67 -120.21 27.76 -71.36
CA GLU A 67 -118.85 27.25 -71.58
C GLU A 67 -118.74 25.71 -71.45
N ASN A 68 -119.73 25.07 -70.82
CA ASN A 68 -119.76 23.63 -70.52
C ASN A 68 -120.94 22.87 -71.17
N ASP A 69 -121.58 23.43 -72.20
CA ASP A 69 -122.68 22.79 -72.95
C ASP A 69 -123.89 22.33 -72.09
N TYR A 70 -124.41 23.21 -71.21
CA TYR A 70 -125.57 22.90 -70.37
C TYR A 70 -126.82 22.48 -71.19
N PRO A 71 -127.37 21.27 -71.01
CA PRO A 71 -128.37 20.69 -71.91
C PRO A 71 -129.80 21.25 -71.78
N HIS A 72 -129.98 22.39 -71.12
CA HIS A 72 -131.28 23.03 -70.91
C HIS A 72 -131.22 24.54 -71.20
N LYS A 73 -132.33 25.09 -71.73
CA LYS A 73 -132.41 26.51 -72.10
C LYS A 73 -132.32 27.43 -70.87
N ALA A 74 -131.13 28.00 -70.64
CA ALA A 74 -130.90 29.06 -69.67
C ALA A 74 -130.81 30.44 -70.34
N SER A 75 -131.14 31.50 -69.61
CA SER A 75 -130.97 32.90 -70.02
C SER A 75 -130.65 33.78 -68.82
N MET A 76 -130.02 34.93 -69.06
CA MET A 76 -129.84 35.99 -68.06
C MET A 76 -131.13 36.42 -67.34
N GLN A 77 -132.30 36.23 -67.97
CA GLN A 77 -133.60 36.54 -67.37
C GLN A 77 -134.15 35.38 -66.53
N SER A 78 -134.01 34.12 -66.97
CA SER A 78 -134.49 32.95 -66.21
C SER A 78 -133.67 32.69 -64.94
N LEU A 79 -132.41 33.17 -64.90
CA LEU A 79 -131.53 33.10 -63.74
C LEU A 79 -131.73 34.24 -62.72
N GLN A 80 -132.66 35.18 -62.94
CA GLN A 80 -133.02 36.22 -61.94
C GLN A 80 -133.88 35.67 -60.79
N SER A 81 -134.70 34.65 -61.07
CA SER A 81 -135.60 33.99 -60.12
C SER A 81 -135.97 32.59 -60.61
N PRO A 82 -135.03 31.63 -60.64
CA PRO A 82 -135.26 30.30 -61.21
C PRO A 82 -136.25 29.48 -60.37
N SER A 83 -136.94 28.54 -61.01
CA SER A 83 -137.78 27.57 -60.31
C SER A 83 -136.92 26.59 -59.51
N VAL A 84 -137.50 25.94 -58.48
CA VAL A 84 -136.82 24.87 -57.74
C VAL A 84 -136.34 23.76 -58.69
N LYS A 85 -137.12 23.41 -59.72
CA LYS A 85 -136.74 22.37 -60.69
C LYS A 85 -135.52 22.77 -61.54
N ASP A 86 -135.38 24.05 -61.86
CA ASP A 86 -134.28 24.55 -62.68
C ASP A 86 -133.02 24.77 -61.84
N PHE A 87 -133.16 25.25 -60.60
CA PHE A 87 -132.08 25.21 -59.61
C PHE A 87 -131.54 23.79 -59.42
N LEU A 88 -132.40 22.77 -59.25
CA LEU A 88 -131.97 21.38 -59.10
C LEU A 88 -131.16 20.88 -60.29
N LYS A 89 -131.61 21.16 -61.53
CA LYS A 89 -130.85 20.80 -62.75
C LYS A 89 -129.50 21.50 -62.82
N ILE A 90 -129.46 22.80 -62.50
CA ILE A 90 -128.22 23.61 -62.47
C ILE A 90 -127.24 23.04 -61.44
N PHE A 91 -127.71 22.77 -60.22
CA PHE A 91 -126.90 22.20 -59.15
C PHE A 91 -126.35 20.81 -59.53
N ILE A 92 -127.20 19.91 -60.04
CA ILE A 92 -126.77 18.56 -60.49
C ILE A 92 -125.70 18.68 -61.58
N PHE A 93 -125.88 19.57 -62.55
CA PHE A 93 -124.93 19.78 -63.64
C PHE A 93 -123.57 20.27 -63.13
N ILE A 94 -123.52 21.31 -62.29
CA ILE A 94 -122.26 21.81 -61.72
C ILE A 94 -121.61 20.75 -60.81
N TYR A 95 -122.41 20.03 -60.00
CA TYR A 95 -121.86 19.02 -59.08
C TYR A 95 -121.33 17.76 -59.80
N LYS A 96 -121.82 17.45 -61.01
CA LYS A 96 -121.31 16.34 -61.83
C LYS A 96 -119.85 16.50 -62.27
N PHE A 97 -119.27 17.70 -62.18
CA PHE A 97 -117.83 17.89 -62.38
C PHE A 97 -116.97 17.25 -61.28
N PHE A 98 -117.46 17.19 -60.03
CA PHE A 98 -116.80 16.46 -58.94
C PHE A 98 -117.17 14.98 -58.92
N CYS A 99 -118.42 14.65 -59.28
CA CYS A 99 -118.97 13.30 -59.21
C CYS A 99 -119.79 12.97 -60.47
N PRO A 100 -119.16 12.47 -61.55
CA PRO A 100 -119.85 12.20 -62.83
C PRO A 100 -121.06 11.26 -62.72
N SER A 101 -120.99 10.31 -61.78
CA SER A 101 -122.04 9.33 -61.45
C SER A 101 -123.13 9.86 -60.50
N TYR A 102 -123.12 11.14 -60.12
CA TYR A 102 -124.08 11.67 -59.16
C TYR A 102 -125.50 11.73 -59.72
N GLU A 103 -126.44 11.11 -59.02
CA GLU A 103 -127.87 11.32 -59.20
C GLU A 103 -128.48 11.82 -57.89
N LEU A 104 -129.38 12.81 -58.00
CA LEU A 104 -130.07 13.38 -56.85
C LEU A 104 -131.08 12.36 -56.29
N PRO A 105 -131.00 11.96 -55.00
CA PRO A 105 -131.98 11.06 -54.41
C PRO A 105 -133.40 11.59 -54.57
N GLY A 106 -134.31 10.77 -55.11
CA GLY A 106 -135.68 11.17 -55.49
C GLY A 106 -136.59 11.64 -54.35
N SER A 107 -136.11 11.61 -53.12
CA SER A 107 -136.76 12.14 -51.92
C SER A 107 -135.71 12.82 -51.04
N LYS A 108 -136.01 14.02 -50.49
CA LYS A 108 -135.16 14.84 -49.59
C LYS A 108 -134.03 15.65 -50.23
N PHE A 109 -134.22 16.20 -51.44
CA PHE A 109 -133.26 17.13 -52.05
C PHE A 109 -132.91 18.33 -51.14
N GLU A 110 -133.87 18.75 -50.32
CA GLU A 110 -133.76 19.88 -49.41
C GLU A 110 -132.91 19.61 -48.15
N GLU A 111 -132.56 18.34 -47.89
CA GLU A 111 -131.62 17.92 -46.85
C GLU A 111 -130.26 17.57 -47.48
N GLU A 112 -130.27 16.89 -48.63
CA GLU A 112 -129.04 16.48 -49.33
C GLU A 112 -128.24 17.64 -49.93
N ILE A 113 -128.88 18.69 -50.48
CA ILE A 113 -128.13 19.81 -51.07
C ILE A 113 -127.36 20.63 -50.02
N PRO A 114 -127.96 21.07 -48.89
CA PRO A 114 -127.22 21.70 -47.81
C PRO A 114 -126.10 20.81 -47.22
N LYS A 115 -126.32 19.49 -47.21
CA LYS A 115 -125.31 18.50 -46.79
C LYS A 115 -124.15 18.43 -47.77
N VAL A 116 -124.38 18.31 -49.08
CA VAL A 116 -123.30 18.34 -50.10
C VAL A 116 -122.48 19.64 -49.99
N PHE A 117 -123.13 20.81 -49.86
CA PHE A 117 -122.40 22.06 -49.63
C PHE A 117 -121.54 22.02 -48.36
N LYS A 118 -122.07 21.51 -47.25
CA LYS A 118 -121.32 21.36 -45.98
C LYS A 118 -120.15 20.38 -46.12
N ASP A 119 -120.34 19.26 -46.80
CA ASP A 119 -119.35 18.19 -46.96
C ASP A 119 -118.22 18.62 -47.93
N LEU A 120 -118.52 19.51 -48.89
CA LEU A 120 -117.53 20.27 -49.68
C LEU A 120 -116.83 21.40 -48.90
N GLY A 121 -117.19 21.63 -47.62
CA GLY A 121 -116.58 22.68 -46.79
C GLY A 121 -117.13 24.09 -46.98
N TYR A 122 -118.34 24.27 -47.53
CA TYR A 122 -118.95 25.59 -47.71
C TYR A 122 -119.18 26.30 -46.34
N PRO A 123 -118.60 27.49 -46.08
CA PRO A 123 -118.63 28.08 -44.74
C PRO A 123 -120.01 28.55 -44.23
N PHE A 124 -121.01 28.67 -45.12
CA PHE A 124 -122.27 29.37 -44.82
C PHE A 124 -123.48 28.42 -44.93
N PRO A 125 -124.13 28.05 -43.81
CA PRO A 125 -125.17 27.02 -43.83
C PRO A 125 -126.41 27.45 -44.62
N LEU A 126 -126.81 26.61 -45.57
CA LEU A 126 -128.06 26.73 -46.32
C LEU A 126 -129.21 26.09 -45.54
N SER A 127 -130.35 26.77 -45.40
CA SER A 127 -131.49 26.25 -44.63
C SER A 127 -132.39 25.34 -45.48
N LYS A 128 -133.03 24.34 -44.85
CA LYS A 128 -134.06 23.48 -45.49
C LYS A 128 -135.19 24.32 -46.11
N SER A 129 -135.59 25.41 -45.44
CA SER A 129 -136.54 26.42 -45.94
C SER A 129 -136.05 27.17 -47.19
N SER A 130 -134.74 27.43 -47.31
CA SER A 130 -134.16 28.07 -48.49
C SER A 130 -134.30 27.17 -49.73
N MET A 131 -134.19 25.85 -49.57
CA MET A 131 -134.28 24.89 -50.69
C MET A 131 -135.67 24.80 -51.32
N TYR A 132 -136.75 24.99 -50.55
CA TYR A 132 -138.11 25.10 -51.10
C TYR A 132 -138.39 26.47 -51.75
N THR A 133 -137.57 27.49 -51.50
CA THR A 133 -137.84 28.90 -51.86
C THR A 133 -136.70 29.56 -52.63
N VAL A 134 -135.85 28.77 -53.31
CA VAL A 134 -134.57 29.24 -53.89
C VAL A 134 -134.68 30.50 -54.75
N GLY A 135 -135.70 30.63 -55.59
CA GLY A 135 -135.91 31.79 -56.47
C GLY A 135 -136.56 33.02 -55.81
N ALA A 136 -136.82 33.00 -54.50
CA ALA A 136 -137.45 34.13 -53.81
C ALA A 136 -136.47 35.31 -53.64
N PRO A 137 -136.93 36.59 -53.70
CA PRO A 137 -136.02 37.76 -53.73
C PRO A 137 -135.04 37.91 -52.56
N HIS A 138 -135.36 37.34 -51.38
CA HIS A 138 -134.50 37.34 -50.20
C HIS A 138 -133.67 36.06 -50.04
N THR A 139 -133.99 35.00 -50.79
CA THR A 139 -133.33 33.69 -50.73
C THR A 139 -132.31 33.55 -51.86
N TRP A 140 -132.68 33.92 -53.09
CA TRP A 140 -131.86 33.75 -54.29
C TRP A 140 -130.46 34.36 -54.18
N PRO A 141 -130.23 35.55 -53.57
CA PRO A 141 -128.90 36.08 -53.35
C PRO A 141 -127.94 35.12 -52.61
N GLN A 142 -128.41 34.40 -51.60
CA GLN A 142 -127.60 33.41 -50.86
C GLN A 142 -127.34 32.15 -51.70
N ILE A 143 -128.32 31.73 -52.51
CA ILE A 143 -128.23 30.52 -53.34
C ILE A 143 -127.33 30.74 -54.56
N VAL A 144 -127.46 31.85 -55.27
CA VAL A 144 -126.60 32.14 -56.42
C VAL A 144 -125.15 32.38 -56.00
N ALA A 145 -124.91 32.98 -54.83
CA ALA A 145 -123.57 33.08 -54.26
C ALA A 145 -123.00 31.71 -53.83
N ALA A 146 -123.85 30.76 -53.44
CA ALA A 146 -123.43 29.37 -53.20
C ALA A 146 -123.08 28.64 -54.50
N LEU A 147 -123.86 28.83 -55.57
CA LEU A 147 -123.56 28.28 -56.90
C LEU A 147 -122.30 28.91 -57.51
N ASP A 148 -122.07 30.21 -57.33
CA ASP A 148 -120.83 30.88 -57.75
C ASP A 148 -119.61 30.28 -57.02
N TRP A 149 -119.70 30.11 -55.70
CA TRP A 149 -118.66 29.41 -54.93
C TRP A 149 -118.44 27.98 -55.43
N LEU A 150 -119.51 27.24 -55.75
CA LEU A 150 -119.40 25.87 -56.28
C LEU A 150 -118.70 25.84 -57.64
N ILE A 151 -118.93 26.84 -58.50
CA ILE A 151 -118.25 27.02 -59.79
C ILE A 151 -116.76 27.32 -59.60
N GLU A 152 -116.39 28.22 -58.67
CA GLU A 152 -114.97 28.46 -58.37
C GLU A 152 -114.29 27.21 -57.78
N CYS A 153 -115.01 26.38 -57.01
CA CYS A 153 -114.52 25.06 -56.58
C CYS A 153 -114.35 24.08 -57.75
N VAL A 154 -115.22 24.08 -58.77
CA VAL A 154 -115.03 23.27 -59.99
C VAL A 154 -113.78 23.70 -60.76
N LYS A 155 -113.57 25.01 -60.93
CA LYS A 155 -112.36 25.54 -61.57
C LYS A 155 -111.10 25.12 -60.81
N LEU A 156 -111.10 25.24 -59.47
CA LEU A 156 -109.99 24.81 -58.62
C LEU A 156 -109.74 23.30 -58.74
N TYR A 157 -110.79 22.47 -58.77
CA TYR A 157 -110.68 21.02 -58.93
C TYR A 157 -110.13 20.62 -60.30
N ASN A 158 -110.53 21.29 -61.37
CA ASN A 158 -109.99 21.06 -62.70
C ASN A 158 -108.53 21.51 -62.81
N ALA A 159 -108.18 22.70 -62.29
CA ALA A 159 -106.80 23.16 -62.23
C ALA A 159 -105.90 22.19 -61.44
N LEU A 160 -106.37 21.70 -60.28
CA LEU A 160 -105.65 20.67 -59.49
C LEU A 160 -105.52 19.31 -60.18
N ARG A 161 -106.24 19.06 -61.28
CA ARG A 161 -106.10 17.86 -62.13
C ARG A 161 -105.23 18.08 -63.37
N GLU A 162 -105.13 19.31 -63.86
CA GLU A 162 -104.28 19.69 -65.00
C GLU A 162 -102.86 20.05 -64.55
N ASP A 163 -102.72 20.82 -63.46
CA ASP A 163 -101.44 21.11 -62.79
C ASP A 163 -101.00 19.99 -61.82
N ALA A 164 -101.65 18.82 -61.87
CA ALA A 164 -101.11 17.63 -61.20
C ALA A 164 -99.82 17.21 -61.94
N PRO A 165 -98.62 17.33 -61.33
CA PRO A 165 -97.42 16.86 -61.99
C PRO A 165 -97.56 15.36 -62.28
N ALA A 166 -97.06 14.91 -63.43
CA ALA A 166 -96.86 13.49 -63.69
C ALA A 166 -96.13 12.86 -62.49
N PHE A 167 -96.43 11.60 -62.18
CA PHE A 167 -95.95 10.94 -60.96
C PHE A 167 -94.41 11.05 -60.84
N ASP A 168 -93.74 10.78 -61.97
CA ASP A 168 -92.32 10.89 -62.30
C ASP A 168 -91.67 12.28 -62.02
N ALA A 169 -92.48 13.33 -61.84
CA ALA A 169 -92.05 14.72 -61.80
C ALA A 169 -92.15 15.37 -60.41
N ARG A 170 -92.12 14.57 -59.33
CA ARG A 170 -92.27 15.06 -57.95
C ARG A 170 -90.96 14.97 -57.13
N PRO A 171 -90.02 15.92 -57.29
CA PRO A 171 -88.73 15.87 -56.60
C PRO A 171 -88.90 15.99 -55.08
N GLY A 172 -88.50 14.95 -54.33
CA GLY A 172 -88.45 14.98 -52.87
C GLY A 172 -88.68 13.67 -52.13
N TRP A 173 -89.14 12.60 -52.79
CA TRP A 173 -89.45 11.31 -52.15
C TRP A 173 -88.46 10.18 -52.49
N GLY A 174 -87.28 10.54 -52.99
CA GLY A 174 -86.11 9.66 -53.11
C GLY A 174 -85.40 9.40 -51.77
N GLY A 175 -86.17 9.06 -50.74
CA GLY A 175 -85.69 8.67 -49.41
C GLY A 175 -86.14 7.25 -49.06
N GLU A 176 -85.45 6.60 -48.14
CA GLU A 176 -85.86 5.31 -47.61
C GLU A 176 -87.26 5.42 -46.97
N THR A 177 -88.17 4.52 -47.36
CA THR A 177 -89.42 4.34 -46.62
C THR A 177 -89.10 3.70 -45.26
N ASP A 178 -89.94 3.94 -44.23
CA ASP A 178 -89.79 3.39 -42.88
C ASP A 178 -89.64 1.84 -42.82
N GLY A 179 -90.03 1.14 -43.90
CA GLY A 179 -89.78 -0.29 -44.13
C GLY A 179 -88.47 -0.66 -44.86
N GLY A 180 -87.50 0.26 -44.98
CA GLY A 180 -86.19 0.02 -45.61
C GLY A 180 -86.19 -0.03 -47.15
N ILE A 181 -87.24 0.47 -47.81
CA ILE A 181 -87.34 0.45 -49.28
C ILE A 181 -86.64 1.68 -49.87
N VAL A 182 -85.48 1.44 -50.51
CA VAL A 182 -84.77 2.41 -51.35
C VAL A 182 -85.45 2.49 -52.72
N HIS A 183 -85.46 3.67 -53.37
CA HIS A 183 -86.15 3.91 -54.66
C HIS A 183 -87.63 3.48 -54.66
N HIS A 184 -88.37 3.90 -53.63
CA HIS A 184 -89.78 3.54 -53.42
C HIS A 184 -90.69 3.76 -54.65
N GLU A 185 -90.41 4.78 -55.46
CA GLU A 185 -91.13 5.06 -56.72
C GLU A 185 -91.00 3.94 -57.77
N LEU A 186 -89.79 3.42 -58.00
CA LEU A 186 -89.54 2.27 -58.89
C LEU A 186 -90.21 1.00 -58.36
N PHE A 187 -90.19 0.82 -57.04
CA PHE A 187 -90.90 -0.27 -56.36
C PHE A 187 -92.43 -0.14 -56.51
N LEU A 188 -93.00 1.07 -56.45
CA LEU A 188 -94.42 1.31 -56.68
C LEU A 188 -94.82 1.08 -58.14
N ASP A 189 -94.04 1.55 -59.11
CA ASP A 189 -94.26 1.26 -60.55
C ASP A 189 -94.32 -0.26 -60.81
N TYR A 190 -93.32 -0.98 -60.31
CA TYR A 190 -93.28 -2.45 -60.34
C TYR A 190 -94.51 -3.09 -59.69
N CYS A 191 -94.81 -2.73 -58.44
CA CYS A 191 -95.94 -3.31 -57.72
C CYS A 191 -97.29 -3.00 -58.39
N LEU A 192 -97.49 -1.81 -58.94
CA LEU A 192 -98.73 -1.47 -59.65
C LEU A 192 -98.88 -2.27 -60.95
N LYS A 193 -97.82 -2.42 -61.74
CA LYS A 193 -97.81 -3.25 -62.96
C LYS A 193 -98.06 -4.71 -62.65
N CYS A 194 -97.35 -5.28 -61.68
CA CYS A 194 -97.53 -6.67 -61.26
C CYS A 194 -98.93 -6.90 -60.65
N TYR A 195 -99.50 -5.93 -59.92
CA TYR A 195 -100.84 -6.04 -59.36
C TYR A 195 -101.95 -5.95 -60.42
N ASP A 196 -101.79 -5.11 -61.45
CA ASP A 196 -102.69 -5.06 -62.61
C ASP A 196 -102.64 -6.36 -63.43
N LEU A 197 -101.44 -6.92 -63.65
CA LEU A 197 -101.27 -8.24 -64.28
C LEU A 197 -101.87 -9.38 -63.43
N PHE A 198 -101.68 -9.34 -62.11
CA PHE A 198 -102.28 -10.29 -61.16
C PHE A 198 -103.82 -10.21 -61.16
N MET A 199 -104.38 -9.00 -61.17
CA MET A 199 -105.84 -8.78 -61.31
C MET A 199 -106.39 -9.24 -62.66
N LYS A 200 -105.53 -9.40 -63.68
CA LYS A 200 -105.84 -10.02 -64.98
C LYS A 200 -105.58 -11.53 -65.00
N GLY A 201 -105.18 -12.14 -63.88
CA GLY A 201 -104.98 -13.58 -63.72
C GLY A 201 -103.62 -14.11 -64.16
N ARG A 202 -102.55 -13.29 -64.09
CA ARG A 202 -101.16 -13.71 -64.34
C ARG A 202 -100.41 -13.94 -63.02
N ASP A 203 -99.79 -15.11 -62.88
CA ASP A 203 -98.95 -15.46 -61.73
C ASP A 203 -97.42 -15.27 -61.98
N THR A 204 -97.02 -14.85 -63.19
CA THR A 204 -95.61 -14.56 -63.55
C THR A 204 -95.46 -13.18 -64.17
N PHE A 205 -94.33 -12.52 -63.83
CA PHE A 205 -94.08 -11.10 -64.08
C PHE A 205 -92.76 -10.82 -64.82
N GLU A 206 -92.20 -11.84 -65.48
CA GLU A 206 -90.87 -11.82 -66.15
C GLU A 206 -90.62 -10.59 -67.03
N GLU A 207 -91.65 -10.11 -67.73
CA GLU A 207 -91.63 -8.89 -68.55
C GLU A 207 -91.33 -7.63 -67.73
N VAL A 208 -91.92 -7.52 -66.53
CA VAL A 208 -91.76 -6.39 -65.58
C VAL A 208 -90.49 -6.55 -64.75
N ASP A 209 -90.14 -7.80 -64.39
CA ASP A 209 -88.88 -8.12 -63.73
C ASP A 209 -87.68 -7.69 -64.60
N ALA A 210 -87.74 -7.95 -65.92
CA ALA A 210 -86.74 -7.50 -66.88
C ALA A 210 -86.71 -5.97 -67.06
N GLU A 211 -87.88 -5.31 -67.09
CA GLU A 211 -87.97 -3.83 -67.14
C GLU A 211 -87.25 -3.20 -65.93
N VAL A 212 -87.53 -3.71 -64.72
CA VAL A 212 -86.91 -3.22 -63.48
C VAL A 212 -85.42 -3.58 -63.41
N GLN A 213 -85.02 -4.78 -63.82
CA GLN A 213 -83.59 -5.14 -63.87
C GLN A 213 -82.79 -4.22 -64.81
N SER A 214 -83.37 -3.81 -65.95
CA SER A 214 -82.73 -2.79 -66.82
C SER A 214 -82.61 -1.46 -66.08
N LYS A 215 -83.72 -0.94 -65.53
CA LYS A 215 -83.72 0.34 -64.78
C LYS A 215 -82.73 0.32 -63.61
N LEU A 216 -82.54 -0.81 -62.93
CA LEU A 216 -81.57 -0.96 -61.84
C LEU A 216 -80.13 -1.01 -62.35
N LYS A 217 -79.84 -1.71 -63.46
CA LYS A 217 -78.52 -1.67 -64.11
C LYS A 217 -78.14 -0.26 -64.55
N ASP A 218 -79.10 0.48 -65.11
CA ASP A 218 -78.94 1.90 -65.49
C ASP A 218 -78.72 2.79 -64.25
N LEU A 219 -79.56 2.69 -63.22
CA LEU A 219 -79.50 3.50 -61.99
C LEU A 219 -78.21 3.34 -61.20
N PHE A 220 -77.65 2.14 -61.14
CA PHE A 220 -76.40 1.85 -60.43
C PHE A 220 -75.16 1.90 -61.35
N ASN A 221 -75.34 2.19 -62.65
CA ASN A 221 -74.29 2.12 -63.68
C ASN A 221 -73.55 0.75 -63.72
N VAL A 222 -74.25 -0.34 -63.41
CA VAL A 222 -73.66 -1.70 -63.34
C VAL A 222 -73.81 -2.40 -64.68
N ASP A 223 -72.76 -2.28 -65.50
CA ASP A 223 -72.51 -3.18 -66.62
C ASP A 223 -71.82 -4.46 -66.12
N GLU A 224 -72.45 -5.60 -66.39
CA GLU A 224 -72.01 -6.93 -66.00
C GLU A 224 -70.64 -7.28 -66.63
N VAL A 225 -70.39 -6.81 -67.85
CA VAL A 225 -69.10 -6.97 -68.55
C VAL A 225 -67.99 -6.14 -67.90
N GLN A 226 -68.31 -4.95 -67.41
CA GLN A 226 -67.35 -4.11 -66.68
C GLN A 226 -67.04 -4.70 -65.30
N LEU A 227 -68.04 -5.29 -64.63
CA LEU A 227 -67.85 -5.92 -63.33
C LEU A 227 -67.00 -7.21 -63.44
N GLU A 228 -67.23 -8.04 -64.46
CA GLU A 228 -66.35 -9.17 -64.79
C GLU A 228 -64.93 -8.71 -65.17
N SER A 229 -64.80 -7.68 -66.01
CA SER A 229 -63.48 -7.14 -66.41
C SER A 229 -62.70 -6.60 -65.21
N LEU A 230 -63.37 -5.88 -64.30
CA LEU A 230 -62.74 -5.33 -63.10
C LEU A 230 -62.38 -6.43 -62.10
N ALA A 231 -63.17 -7.51 -62.02
CA ALA A 231 -62.83 -8.70 -61.24
C ALA A 231 -61.61 -9.45 -61.82
N ALA A 232 -61.53 -9.58 -63.14
CA ALA A 232 -60.39 -10.17 -63.83
C ALA A 232 -59.11 -9.31 -63.68
N GLU A 233 -59.23 -7.99 -63.76
CA GLU A 233 -58.11 -7.07 -63.50
C GLU A 233 -57.65 -7.12 -62.04
N ASN A 234 -58.57 -7.09 -61.07
CA ASN A 234 -58.23 -7.26 -59.65
C ASN A 234 -57.52 -8.59 -59.40
N LYS A 235 -57.99 -9.69 -60.00
CA LYS A 235 -57.33 -10.99 -59.90
C LYS A 235 -55.91 -10.95 -60.49
N ARG A 236 -55.73 -10.38 -61.68
CA ARG A 236 -54.41 -10.21 -62.30
C ARG A 236 -53.48 -9.38 -61.40
N LEU A 237 -53.96 -8.26 -60.86
CA LEU A 237 -53.18 -7.42 -59.96
C LEU A 237 -52.83 -8.14 -58.65
N GLN A 238 -53.72 -8.97 -58.11
CA GLN A 238 -53.42 -9.83 -56.95
C GLN A 238 -52.38 -10.90 -57.27
N GLU A 239 -52.42 -11.51 -58.45
CA GLU A 239 -51.38 -12.45 -58.92
C GLU A 239 -50.03 -11.75 -59.16
N GLU A 240 -50.03 -10.52 -59.67
CA GLU A 240 -48.85 -9.68 -59.88
C GLU A 240 -48.25 -9.21 -58.54
N ILE A 241 -49.08 -8.80 -57.58
CA ILE A 241 -48.69 -8.49 -56.20
C ILE A 241 -48.11 -9.73 -55.52
N ALA A 242 -48.81 -10.87 -55.54
CA ALA A 242 -48.34 -12.11 -54.92
C ALA A 242 -47.03 -12.61 -55.55
N LYS A 243 -46.81 -12.37 -56.84
CA LYS A 243 -45.52 -12.62 -57.51
C LYS A 243 -44.43 -11.68 -56.98
N VAL A 244 -44.68 -10.38 -56.86
CA VAL A 244 -43.72 -9.40 -56.31
C VAL A 244 -43.45 -9.63 -54.82
N GLU A 245 -44.45 -10.06 -54.05
CA GLU A 245 -44.29 -10.42 -52.65
C GLU A 245 -43.49 -11.70 -52.49
N LYS A 246 -43.73 -12.73 -53.32
CA LYS A 246 -42.89 -13.94 -53.35
C LYS A 246 -41.46 -13.64 -53.81
N GLU A 247 -41.28 -12.76 -54.80
CA GLU A 247 -39.96 -12.26 -55.20
C GLU A 247 -39.30 -11.57 -54.01
N LYS A 248 -39.99 -10.68 -53.30
CA LYS A 248 -39.55 -9.98 -52.07
C LYS A 248 -39.30 -10.91 -50.86
N GLU A 249 -39.98 -12.05 -50.77
CA GLU A 249 -39.72 -13.13 -49.80
C GLU A 249 -38.53 -14.03 -50.21
N SER A 250 -38.09 -13.97 -51.47
CA SER A 250 -36.78 -14.47 -51.93
C SER A 250 -35.68 -13.38 -51.96
N GLU A 251 -36.05 -12.10 -51.89
CA GLU A 251 -35.12 -11.00 -51.65
C GLU A 251 -34.47 -10.94 -50.25
N PRO A 252 -34.72 -11.80 -49.24
CA PRO A 252 -33.77 -11.96 -48.14
C PRO A 252 -32.38 -12.29 -48.69
N ASP A 253 -32.27 -13.16 -49.70
CA ASP A 253 -31.00 -13.40 -50.37
C ASP A 253 -30.53 -12.19 -51.17
N ARG A 254 -31.38 -11.47 -51.91
CA ARG A 254 -30.92 -10.29 -52.67
C ARG A 254 -30.45 -9.16 -51.76
N ARG A 255 -31.16 -8.88 -50.66
CA ARG A 255 -30.83 -7.83 -49.70
C ARG A 255 -29.66 -8.23 -48.80
N VAL A 256 -29.57 -9.49 -48.36
CA VAL A 256 -28.41 -10.00 -47.60
C VAL A 256 -27.19 -10.13 -48.50
N THR A 257 -27.29 -10.57 -49.76
CA THR A 257 -26.14 -10.56 -50.69
C THR A 257 -25.69 -9.13 -51.01
N LEU A 258 -26.60 -8.17 -51.19
CA LEU A 258 -26.22 -6.76 -51.33
C LEU A 258 -25.60 -6.17 -50.06
N GLN A 259 -26.05 -6.56 -48.87
CA GLN A 259 -25.49 -6.09 -47.60
C GLN A 259 -24.14 -6.75 -47.27
N ASN A 260 -23.97 -8.03 -47.62
CA ASN A 260 -22.69 -8.75 -47.55
C ASN A 260 -21.70 -8.18 -48.57
N LEU A 261 -22.13 -7.95 -49.82
CA LEU A 261 -21.33 -7.29 -50.86
C LEU A 261 -20.92 -5.88 -50.41
N LYS A 262 -21.85 -5.10 -49.84
CA LYS A 262 -21.53 -3.81 -49.23
C LYS A 262 -20.44 -3.95 -48.17
N SER A 263 -20.59 -4.87 -47.22
CA SER A 263 -19.59 -5.08 -46.15
C SER A 263 -18.23 -5.56 -46.67
N SER A 264 -18.20 -6.35 -47.76
CA SER A 264 -16.97 -6.75 -48.45
C SER A 264 -16.32 -5.53 -49.09
N LEU A 265 -17.08 -4.71 -49.82
CA LEU A 265 -16.59 -3.49 -50.45
C LEU A 265 -16.12 -2.46 -49.42
N GLU A 266 -16.78 -2.33 -48.28
CA GLU A 266 -16.33 -1.48 -47.16
C GLU A 266 -15.01 -2.01 -46.56
N ALA A 267 -14.86 -3.33 -46.39
CA ALA A 267 -13.61 -3.94 -45.96
C ALA A 267 -12.49 -3.81 -47.02
N ASP A 268 -12.81 -3.91 -48.30
CA ASP A 268 -11.85 -3.74 -49.40
C ASP A 268 -11.43 -2.27 -49.54
N VAL A 269 -12.34 -1.31 -49.37
CA VAL A 269 -12.01 0.12 -49.26
C VAL A 269 -11.07 0.38 -48.08
N GLN A 270 -11.29 -0.24 -46.92
CA GLN A 270 -10.37 -0.13 -45.78
C GLN A 270 -8.99 -0.73 -46.08
N LYS A 271 -8.91 -1.88 -46.78
CA LYS A 271 -7.63 -2.45 -47.25
C LYS A 271 -6.91 -1.50 -48.22
N TYR A 272 -7.63 -0.93 -49.19
CA TYR A 272 -7.04 0.01 -50.14
C TYR A 272 -6.62 1.33 -49.49
N GLN A 273 -7.36 1.85 -48.51
CA GLN A 273 -6.95 3.01 -47.71
C GLN A 273 -5.70 2.72 -46.87
N ALA A 274 -5.62 1.56 -46.22
CA ALA A 274 -4.43 1.15 -45.48
C ALA A 274 -3.22 0.93 -46.41
N TYR A 275 -3.43 0.37 -47.60
CA TYR A 275 -2.40 0.23 -48.62
C TYR A 275 -1.92 1.59 -49.15
N LEU A 276 -2.84 2.51 -49.48
CA LEU A 276 -2.50 3.87 -49.89
C LEU A 276 -1.70 4.61 -48.82
N ALA A 277 -2.15 4.59 -47.55
CA ALA A 277 -1.40 5.21 -46.45
C ALA A 277 0.00 4.57 -46.25
N SER A 278 0.12 3.25 -46.45
CA SER A 278 1.42 2.58 -46.45
C SER A 278 2.30 3.00 -47.63
N MET A 279 1.71 3.29 -48.79
CA MET A 279 2.43 3.73 -49.99
C MET A 279 2.81 5.21 -49.92
N GLU A 280 1.96 6.07 -49.36
CA GLU A 280 2.25 7.47 -49.02
C GLU A 280 3.38 7.55 -47.99
N SER A 281 3.35 6.70 -46.95
CA SER A 281 4.46 6.59 -45.99
C SER A 281 5.74 6.06 -46.64
N HIS A 282 5.65 5.19 -47.65
CA HIS A 282 6.83 4.71 -48.38
C HIS A 282 7.37 5.77 -49.35
N LEU A 283 6.50 6.55 -50.00
CA LEU A 283 6.89 7.71 -50.81
C LEU A 283 7.60 8.75 -49.95
N ALA A 284 7.04 9.14 -48.80
CA ALA A 284 7.69 10.07 -47.87
C ALA A 284 9.07 9.58 -47.38
N LEU A 285 9.24 8.26 -47.18
CA LEU A 285 10.54 7.65 -46.87
C LEU A 285 11.51 7.61 -48.07
N LEU A 286 11.02 7.56 -49.30
CA LEU A 286 11.82 7.68 -50.51
C LEU A 286 12.22 9.13 -50.77
N ASP A 287 11.30 10.09 -50.60
CA ASP A 287 11.55 11.53 -50.72
C ASP A 287 12.56 12.00 -49.66
N GLN A 288 12.46 11.52 -48.42
CA GLN A 288 13.45 11.78 -47.38
C GLN A 288 14.84 11.25 -47.76
N LYS A 289 14.92 10.02 -48.30
CA LYS A 289 16.18 9.43 -48.77
C LYS A 289 16.75 10.13 -50.00
N LEU A 290 15.88 10.59 -50.90
CA LEU A 290 16.27 11.34 -52.10
C LEU A 290 16.78 12.73 -51.72
N GLY A 291 16.16 13.37 -50.72
CA GLY A 291 16.69 14.58 -50.08
C GLY A 291 18.08 14.36 -49.48
N SER A 292 18.24 13.39 -48.57
CA SER A 292 19.55 13.13 -47.96
C SER A 292 20.63 12.71 -48.97
N LEU A 293 20.26 11.94 -50.01
CA LEU A 293 21.18 11.57 -51.08
C LEU A 293 21.52 12.76 -51.99
N ASN A 294 20.60 13.73 -52.18
CA ASN A 294 20.89 14.98 -52.86
C ASN A 294 21.83 15.86 -52.03
N ASP A 295 21.64 15.93 -50.71
CA ASP A 295 22.56 16.63 -49.79
C ASP A 295 23.96 15.97 -49.80
N GLU A 296 24.04 14.63 -49.83
CA GLU A 296 25.29 13.87 -50.02
C GLU A 296 25.93 14.14 -51.40
N VAL A 297 25.14 14.31 -52.47
CA VAL A 297 25.65 14.69 -53.80
C VAL A 297 26.14 16.13 -53.83
N GLU A 298 25.39 17.10 -53.29
CA GLU A 298 25.81 18.52 -53.26
C GLU A 298 27.08 18.69 -52.42
N THR A 299 27.15 18.05 -51.24
CA THR A 299 28.39 18.05 -50.45
C THR A 299 29.55 17.40 -51.20
N ALA A 300 29.37 16.23 -51.81
CA ALA A 300 30.41 15.60 -52.64
C ALA A 300 30.83 16.45 -53.86
N GLU A 301 29.90 17.18 -54.50
CA GLU A 301 30.21 18.10 -55.59
C GLU A 301 31.04 19.30 -55.10
N THR A 302 30.74 19.86 -53.92
CA THR A 302 31.57 20.91 -53.32
C THR A 302 32.96 20.40 -52.91
N GLU A 303 33.07 19.17 -52.38
CA GLU A 303 34.37 18.55 -52.08
C GLU A 303 35.18 18.28 -53.36
N VAL A 304 34.53 17.81 -54.43
CA VAL A 304 35.14 17.59 -55.74
C VAL A 304 35.61 18.91 -56.37
N GLU A 305 34.84 19.98 -56.24
CA GLU A 305 35.22 21.30 -56.77
C GLU A 305 36.34 21.96 -55.94
N ALA A 306 36.28 21.89 -54.60
CA ALA A 306 37.39 22.29 -53.74
C ALA A 306 38.66 21.48 -54.04
N THR A 307 38.53 20.17 -54.29
CA THR A 307 39.64 19.29 -54.69
C THR A 307 40.18 19.67 -56.07
N LYS A 308 39.34 20.04 -57.04
CA LYS A 308 39.79 20.56 -58.35
C LYS A 308 40.57 21.87 -58.20
N GLN A 309 40.08 22.79 -57.38
CA GLN A 309 40.74 24.08 -57.12
C GLN A 309 42.10 23.87 -56.44
N GLU A 310 42.18 22.98 -55.45
CA GLU A 310 43.46 22.60 -54.83
C GLU A 310 44.38 21.87 -55.82
N ASN A 311 43.86 20.98 -56.68
CA ASN A 311 44.68 20.33 -57.73
C ASN A 311 45.22 21.35 -58.73
N ALA A 312 44.43 22.35 -59.12
CA ALA A 312 44.85 23.46 -59.98
C ALA A 312 45.90 24.34 -59.29
N ARG A 313 45.73 24.65 -58.00
CA ARG A 313 46.72 25.38 -57.18
C ARG A 313 48.04 24.60 -57.06
N LEU A 314 47.96 23.30 -56.81
CA LEU A 314 49.13 22.41 -56.71
C LEU A 314 49.84 22.24 -58.05
N ARG A 315 49.11 22.10 -59.17
CA ARG A 315 49.70 22.11 -60.52
C ARG A 315 50.40 23.44 -60.81
N HIS A 316 49.73 24.58 -60.56
CA HIS A 316 50.35 25.90 -60.72
C HIS A 316 51.60 26.07 -59.82
N ILE A 317 51.63 25.47 -58.63
CA ILE A 317 52.84 25.45 -57.78
C ILE A 317 53.93 24.56 -58.40
N LEU A 318 53.58 23.38 -58.90
CA LEU A 318 54.50 22.39 -59.45
C LEU A 318 55.11 22.86 -60.79
N ASP A 319 54.30 23.46 -61.67
CA ASP A 319 54.75 24.08 -62.92
C ASP A 319 55.68 25.29 -62.68
N ASN A 320 55.59 25.93 -61.50
CA ASN A 320 56.49 27.00 -61.06
C ASN A 320 57.63 26.51 -60.13
N GLN A 321 57.72 25.22 -59.80
CA GLN A 321 58.78 24.66 -58.98
C GLN A 321 60.03 24.35 -59.82
N LYS A 322 61.19 24.78 -59.35
CA LYS A 322 62.48 24.69 -60.07
C LYS A 322 63.20 23.34 -59.91
N HIS A 323 62.49 22.29 -59.51
CA HIS A 323 63.06 20.99 -59.13
C HIS A 323 62.31 19.87 -59.84
N SER A 324 63.07 18.94 -60.43
CA SER A 324 62.51 17.83 -61.20
C SER A 324 61.88 16.76 -60.30
N ALA A 325 61.04 15.88 -60.85
CA ALA A 325 60.61 14.67 -60.17
C ALA A 325 61.81 13.84 -59.64
N VAL A 326 62.93 13.86 -60.37
CA VAL A 326 64.20 13.21 -59.97
C VAL A 326 64.83 13.88 -58.75
N ASP A 327 64.75 15.21 -58.61
CA ASP A 327 65.19 15.91 -57.39
C ASP A 327 64.29 15.56 -56.20
N ILE A 328 62.98 15.43 -56.42
CA ILE A 328 62.02 15.03 -55.38
C ILE A 328 62.26 13.58 -54.94
N GLU A 329 62.63 12.66 -55.85
CA GLU A 329 63.03 11.31 -55.49
C GLU A 329 64.37 11.25 -54.77
N ARG A 330 65.35 12.06 -55.17
CA ARG A 330 66.62 12.20 -54.44
C ARG A 330 66.37 12.74 -53.02
N ILE A 331 65.56 13.79 -52.85
CA ILE A 331 65.18 14.35 -51.55
C ILE A 331 64.36 13.34 -50.71
N LYS A 332 63.53 12.49 -51.32
CA LYS A 332 62.87 11.38 -50.62
C LYS A 332 63.88 10.33 -50.12
N HIS A 333 64.89 10.00 -50.94
CA HIS A 333 65.93 9.04 -50.57
C HIS A 333 66.83 9.60 -49.45
N GLU A 334 67.35 10.81 -49.62
CA GLU A 334 68.07 11.58 -48.59
C GLU A 334 67.24 11.66 -47.29
N ARG A 335 65.92 11.91 -47.38
CA ARG A 335 65.01 11.88 -46.22
C ARG A 335 64.90 10.49 -45.59
N THR A 336 64.86 9.39 -46.36
CA THR A 336 64.83 8.04 -45.78
C THR A 336 66.14 7.69 -45.08
N GLU A 337 67.30 8.03 -45.67
CA GLU A 337 68.61 7.83 -45.03
C GLU A 337 68.75 8.68 -43.75
N LEU A 338 68.29 9.93 -43.78
CA LEU A 338 68.22 10.79 -42.59
C LEU A 338 67.25 10.24 -41.54
N GLN A 339 66.10 9.67 -41.94
CA GLN A 339 65.15 9.07 -41.01
C GLN A 339 65.70 7.79 -40.38
N GLU A 340 66.42 6.96 -41.13
CA GLU A 340 67.14 5.79 -40.61
C GLU A 340 68.28 6.20 -39.67
N THR A 341 69.01 7.26 -40.03
CA THR A 341 70.05 7.85 -39.18
C THR A 341 69.46 8.41 -37.89
N ILE A 342 68.33 9.12 -37.94
CA ILE A 342 67.57 9.58 -36.76
C ILE A 342 67.09 8.37 -35.94
N ASN A 343 66.58 7.31 -36.56
CA ASN A 343 66.12 6.11 -35.87
C ASN A 343 67.28 5.37 -35.18
N LYS A 344 68.47 5.36 -35.79
CA LYS A 344 69.72 4.82 -35.21
C LYS A 344 70.18 5.68 -34.03
N LEU A 345 70.34 6.99 -34.23
CA LEU A 345 70.72 7.94 -33.19
C LEU A 345 69.71 7.98 -32.03
N THR A 346 68.41 7.75 -32.28
CA THR A 346 67.39 7.65 -31.23
C THR A 346 67.48 6.34 -30.44
N LYS A 347 67.92 5.24 -31.06
CA LYS A 347 68.23 3.99 -30.34
C LYS A 347 69.51 4.11 -29.53
N GLU A 348 70.53 4.77 -30.07
CA GLU A 348 71.79 5.04 -29.40
C GLU A 348 71.58 6.00 -28.22
N LEU A 349 70.84 7.09 -28.41
CA LEU A 349 70.41 7.99 -27.34
C LEU A 349 69.65 7.23 -26.24
N LYS A 350 68.67 6.38 -26.58
CA LYS A 350 67.95 5.58 -25.57
C LYS A 350 68.81 4.55 -24.85
N ALA A 351 69.87 4.05 -25.49
CA ALA A 351 70.85 3.20 -24.83
C ALA A 351 71.69 4.01 -23.84
N GLU A 352 72.17 5.19 -24.23
CA GLU A 352 72.92 6.10 -23.36
C GLU A 352 72.05 6.68 -22.23
N GLU A 353 70.77 7.00 -22.46
CA GLU A 353 69.79 7.37 -21.43
C GLU A 353 69.62 6.23 -20.40
N HIS A 354 69.57 4.98 -20.86
CA HIS A 354 69.50 3.82 -19.96
C HIS A 354 70.83 3.60 -19.21
N GLN A 355 71.99 3.87 -19.82
CA GLN A 355 73.27 3.80 -19.11
C GLN A 355 73.41 4.93 -18.09
N LEU A 356 73.01 6.16 -18.45
CA LEU A 356 72.95 7.30 -17.53
C LEU A 356 72.06 6.98 -16.34
N TRP A 357 70.85 6.44 -16.56
CA TRP A 357 69.96 6.01 -15.49
C TRP A 357 70.55 4.89 -14.63
N ASN A 358 71.29 3.94 -15.23
CA ASN A 358 72.01 2.91 -14.48
C ASN A 358 73.13 3.51 -13.60
N GLU A 359 73.87 4.52 -14.09
CA GLU A 359 74.89 5.22 -13.32
C GLU A 359 74.31 6.16 -12.26
N GLU A 360 73.18 6.83 -12.53
CA GLU A 360 72.42 7.59 -11.53
C GLU A 360 71.92 6.68 -10.40
N LEU A 361 71.40 5.49 -10.73
CA LEU A 361 70.99 4.48 -9.75
C LEU A 361 72.17 3.93 -8.94
N LYS A 362 73.34 3.73 -9.57
CA LYS A 362 74.58 3.39 -8.85
C LYS A 362 75.01 4.53 -7.94
N TYR A 363 75.03 5.77 -8.42
CA TYR A 363 75.40 6.97 -7.66
C TYR A 363 74.49 7.17 -6.45
N ALA A 364 73.17 7.02 -6.61
CA ALA A 364 72.20 7.08 -5.53
C ALA A 364 72.48 6.03 -4.44
N ARG A 365 72.74 4.77 -4.82
CA ARG A 365 73.12 3.70 -3.86
C ARG A 365 74.43 3.98 -3.14
N HIS A 366 75.45 4.52 -3.82
CA HIS A 366 76.71 4.88 -3.19
C HIS A 366 76.53 6.08 -2.24
N LYS A 367 75.71 7.07 -2.60
CA LYS A 367 75.34 8.19 -1.73
C LYS A 367 74.63 7.70 -0.47
N GLU A 368 73.63 6.84 -0.59
CA GLU A 368 72.89 6.24 0.55
C GLU A 368 73.82 5.45 1.48
N ALA A 369 74.76 4.67 0.92
CA ALA A 369 75.78 3.96 1.70
C ALA A 369 76.73 4.92 2.45
N ILE A 370 77.15 6.02 1.81
CA ILE A 370 77.97 7.06 2.45
C ILE A 370 77.18 7.78 3.55
N GLU A 371 75.93 8.15 3.31
CA GLU A 371 75.06 8.81 4.30
C GLU A 371 74.78 7.89 5.51
N THR A 372 74.67 6.58 5.28
CA THR A 372 74.58 5.56 6.35
C THR A 372 75.85 5.53 7.20
N GLN A 373 77.03 5.44 6.57
CA GLN A 373 78.32 5.46 7.29
C GLN A 373 78.57 6.80 8.01
N LEU A 374 78.12 7.91 7.42
CA LEU A 374 78.17 9.25 8.03
C LEU A 374 77.32 9.30 9.30
N ALA A 375 76.10 8.76 9.26
CA ALA A 375 75.20 8.69 10.40
C ALA A 375 75.74 7.79 11.52
N GLU A 376 76.39 6.67 11.19
CA GLU A 376 77.10 5.83 12.16
C GLU A 376 78.31 6.55 12.79
N TYR A 377 79.12 7.23 11.97
CA TYR A 377 80.23 8.04 12.45
C TYR A 377 79.75 9.15 13.39
N HIS A 378 78.74 9.94 13.02
CA HIS A 378 78.19 10.98 13.89
C HIS A 378 77.58 10.39 15.18
N LYS A 379 76.95 9.20 15.10
CA LYS A 379 76.41 8.47 16.26
C LYS A 379 77.51 8.02 17.23
N LEU A 380 78.67 7.60 16.72
CA LEU A 380 79.85 7.28 17.52
C LEU A 380 80.50 8.55 18.10
N ALA A 381 80.69 9.59 17.30
CA ALA A 381 81.27 10.86 17.73
C ALA A 381 80.41 11.57 18.80
N ARG A 382 79.07 11.49 18.72
CA ARG A 382 78.15 11.93 19.78
C ARG A 382 78.30 11.09 21.06
N LYS A 383 78.41 9.76 20.96
CA LYS A 383 78.70 8.89 22.14
C LYS A 383 80.01 9.25 22.83
N LEU A 384 81.04 9.60 22.05
CA LEU A 384 82.37 9.97 22.53
C LEU A 384 82.48 11.42 23.02
N LYS A 385 81.39 12.20 23.05
CA LYS A 385 81.37 13.64 23.38
C LYS A 385 82.32 14.48 22.50
N LEU A 386 82.40 14.17 21.20
CA LEU A 386 83.17 14.91 20.20
C LEU A 386 82.32 15.85 19.33
N ILE A 387 81.00 15.63 19.25
CA ILE A 387 80.03 16.49 18.55
C ILE A 387 78.89 16.79 19.53
N PRO A 388 78.43 18.06 19.69
CA PRO A 388 78.85 19.27 18.96
C PRO A 388 80.19 19.86 19.43
N LEU A 389 80.63 20.96 18.80
CA LEU A 389 81.82 21.78 19.10
C LEU A 389 82.01 22.20 20.58
N SER A 390 80.96 22.16 21.39
CA SER A 390 80.99 22.46 22.83
C SER A 390 81.06 21.22 23.73
N ALA A 391 81.23 20.03 23.15
CA ALA A 391 81.27 18.78 23.90
C ALA A 391 82.63 18.55 24.56
N GLU A 392 82.59 17.92 25.74
CA GLU A 392 83.69 17.81 26.71
C GLU A 392 85.03 17.30 26.14
N ASN A 393 84.99 16.35 25.20
CA ASN A 393 86.18 15.74 24.61
C ASN A 393 86.61 16.39 23.27
N SER A 394 85.83 17.33 22.74
CA SER A 394 86.06 17.93 21.41
C SER A 394 87.28 18.86 21.34
N LYS A 395 87.75 19.37 22.49
CA LYS A 395 88.81 20.39 22.61
C LYS A 395 88.62 21.63 21.71
N GLY A 396 87.39 21.91 21.25
CA GLY A 396 87.05 23.02 20.35
C GLY A 396 87.20 22.74 18.86
N HIS A 397 87.46 21.49 18.44
CA HIS A 397 87.55 21.09 17.03
C HIS A 397 86.19 20.61 16.48
N ASP A 398 85.88 20.96 15.23
CA ASP A 398 84.65 20.51 14.56
C ASP A 398 84.83 19.12 13.95
N PHE A 399 84.26 18.12 14.62
CA PHE A 399 84.24 16.72 14.16
C PHE A 399 83.04 16.39 13.23
N GLU A 400 82.18 17.34 12.86
CA GLU A 400 81.02 17.08 12.01
C GLU A 400 81.34 17.08 10.50
N ILE A 401 81.51 15.89 9.92
CA ILE A 401 81.57 15.70 8.46
C ILE A 401 80.23 16.11 7.84
N LYS A 402 80.25 17.02 6.85
CA LYS A 402 79.09 17.43 6.04
C LYS A 402 79.29 16.94 4.60
N PHE A 403 78.64 15.84 4.22
CA PHE A 403 78.87 15.27 2.88
C PHE A 403 78.34 16.20 1.78
N ASN A 404 79.23 16.61 0.87
CA ASN A 404 78.88 17.35 -0.35
C ASN A 404 79.56 16.65 -1.54
N PRO A 405 78.80 16.05 -2.48
CA PRO A 405 79.36 15.36 -3.66
C PRO A 405 80.16 16.28 -4.60
N GLU A 406 79.75 17.55 -4.75
CA GLU A 406 80.32 18.48 -5.74
C GLU A 406 81.70 19.01 -5.31
N ALA A 407 82.06 18.89 -4.03
CA ALA A 407 83.32 19.41 -3.49
C ALA A 407 84.58 18.64 -3.93
N GLY A 408 84.41 17.52 -4.65
CA GLY A 408 85.48 16.72 -5.25
C GLY A 408 86.47 16.11 -4.25
N PRO A 409 87.60 15.53 -4.72
CA PRO A 409 88.60 14.88 -3.85
C PRO A 409 89.17 15.80 -2.76
N ASN A 410 89.14 17.11 -2.97
CA ASN A 410 89.61 18.11 -2.01
C ASN A 410 88.79 18.13 -0.71
N CYS A 411 87.54 17.66 -0.69
CA CYS A 411 86.78 17.53 0.57
C CYS A 411 87.36 16.43 1.47
N LEU A 412 87.84 15.33 0.89
CA LEU A 412 88.46 14.23 1.64
C LEU A 412 89.80 14.66 2.26
N VAL A 413 90.56 15.51 1.58
CA VAL A 413 91.78 16.13 2.14
C VAL A 413 91.42 17.06 3.30
N LYS A 414 90.38 17.90 3.15
CA LYS A 414 89.88 18.75 4.25
C LYS A 414 89.46 17.92 5.46
N TYR A 415 88.64 16.87 5.31
CA TYR A 415 88.25 16.02 6.43
C TYR A 415 89.43 15.25 7.04
N ARG A 416 90.40 14.81 6.24
CA ARG A 416 91.63 14.19 6.76
C ARG A 416 92.45 15.17 7.62
N THR A 417 92.48 16.46 7.28
CA THR A 417 93.19 17.48 8.09
C THR A 417 92.36 17.96 9.28
N GLN A 418 91.07 18.24 9.09
CA GLN A 418 90.15 18.77 10.11
C GLN A 418 89.83 17.75 11.21
N ILE A 419 89.68 16.47 10.84
CA ILE A 419 89.23 15.42 11.76
C ILE A 419 90.38 14.48 12.12
N LYS A 420 91.08 13.90 11.12
CA LYS A 420 92.09 12.88 11.45
C LYS A 420 93.33 13.45 12.12
N VAL A 421 93.72 14.71 11.92
CA VAL A 421 94.85 15.28 12.67
C VAL A 421 94.47 15.54 14.13
N PRO A 422 93.43 16.33 14.49
CA PRO A 422 93.05 16.50 15.90
C PRO A 422 92.60 15.21 16.58
N LEU A 423 91.97 14.27 15.87
CA LEU A 423 91.63 12.96 16.45
C LEU A 423 92.87 12.11 16.71
N MET A 424 93.89 12.15 15.85
CA MET A 424 95.17 11.49 16.13
C MET A 424 95.95 12.20 17.24
N GLU A 425 95.83 13.53 17.37
CA GLU A 425 96.43 14.27 18.49
C GLU A 425 95.75 13.89 19.82
N ILE A 426 94.41 13.87 19.89
CA ILE A 426 93.66 13.38 21.05
C ILE A 426 93.98 11.91 21.35
N ILE A 427 94.06 11.05 20.32
CA ILE A 427 94.46 9.65 20.50
C ILE A 427 95.88 9.59 21.08
N ASN A 428 96.86 10.25 20.47
CA ASN A 428 98.24 10.27 20.94
C ASN A 428 98.37 10.82 22.37
N GLU A 429 97.62 11.88 22.73
CA GLU A 429 97.57 12.42 24.09
C GLU A 429 96.98 11.39 25.07
N THR A 430 95.87 10.73 24.72
CA THR A 430 95.29 9.68 25.57
C THR A 430 96.16 8.43 25.64
N GLU A 431 96.88 8.07 24.57
CA GLU A 431 97.89 7.00 24.57
C GLU A 431 99.10 7.39 25.41
N GLU A 432 99.53 8.65 25.40
CA GLU A 432 100.60 9.14 26.27
C GLU A 432 100.16 9.21 27.74
N GLU A 433 98.90 9.56 28.04
CA GLU A 433 98.32 9.47 29.38
C GLU A 433 98.16 8.02 29.84
N ILE A 434 97.72 7.11 28.96
CA ILE A 434 97.67 5.66 29.20
C ILE A 434 99.08 5.10 29.41
N LEU A 435 100.09 5.54 28.66
CA LEU A 435 101.49 5.16 28.86
C LEU A 435 102.02 5.70 30.20
N LYS A 436 101.77 6.97 30.54
CA LYS A 436 102.12 7.56 31.85
C LYS A 436 101.42 6.82 33.00
N ALA A 437 100.16 6.43 32.84
CA ALA A 437 99.42 5.63 33.82
C ALA A 437 99.94 4.19 33.92
N THR A 438 100.27 3.56 32.79
CA THR A 438 100.83 2.21 32.71
C THR A 438 102.25 2.15 33.26
N GLN A 439 103.05 3.19 33.06
CA GLN A 439 104.41 3.29 33.59
C GLN A 439 104.42 3.64 35.08
N ARG A 440 103.44 4.44 35.56
CA ARG A 440 103.13 4.52 37.00
C ARG A 440 102.71 3.17 37.57
N LYS A 441 101.82 2.44 36.90
CA LYS A 441 101.40 1.07 37.28
C LYS A 441 102.61 0.13 37.37
N MET A 442 103.45 0.07 36.34
CA MET A 442 104.69 -0.72 36.37
C MET A 442 105.61 -0.30 37.52
N SER A 443 105.83 1.00 37.75
CA SER A 443 106.66 1.43 38.88
C SER A 443 106.07 1.05 40.26
N LEU A 444 104.74 0.99 40.37
CA LEU A 444 104.06 0.51 41.58
C LEU A 444 104.18 -1.02 41.71
N GLU A 445 104.05 -1.76 40.60
CA GLU A 445 104.26 -3.21 40.55
C GLU A 445 105.72 -3.59 40.83
N ASP A 446 106.71 -2.82 40.36
CA ASP A 446 108.12 -2.98 40.70
C ASP A 446 108.37 -2.75 42.20
N THR A 447 107.77 -1.69 42.80
CA THR A 447 107.86 -1.49 44.25
C THR A 447 107.13 -2.58 45.05
N LEU A 448 106.03 -3.12 44.52
CA LEU A 448 105.30 -4.23 45.12
C LEU A 448 106.14 -5.51 45.08
N GLU A 449 106.79 -5.82 43.96
CA GLU A 449 107.66 -7.00 43.84
C GLU A 449 108.92 -6.84 44.71
N GLN A 450 109.51 -5.65 44.82
CA GLN A 450 110.57 -5.38 45.80
C GLN A 450 110.10 -5.61 47.24
N VAL A 451 108.90 -5.15 47.61
CA VAL A 451 108.32 -5.42 48.94
C VAL A 451 108.01 -6.91 49.13
N ILE A 452 107.60 -7.64 48.10
CA ILE A 452 107.41 -9.10 48.12
C ILE A 452 108.73 -9.85 48.31
N VAL A 453 109.82 -9.40 47.67
CA VAL A 453 111.17 -9.95 47.88
C VAL A 453 111.66 -9.66 49.30
N MET A 454 111.50 -8.43 49.80
CA MET A 454 111.82 -8.09 51.20
C MET A 454 110.97 -8.90 52.20
N LEU A 455 109.70 -9.18 51.88
CA LEU A 455 108.85 -10.07 52.67
C LEU A 455 109.32 -11.52 52.64
N LYS A 456 109.81 -12.03 51.49
CA LYS A 456 110.45 -13.36 51.41
C LYS A 456 111.70 -13.42 52.28
N ASP A 457 112.62 -12.46 52.16
CA ASP A 457 113.85 -12.41 52.95
C ASP A 457 113.56 -12.30 54.46
N LYS A 458 112.61 -11.45 54.87
CA LYS A 458 112.21 -11.36 56.28
C LYS A 458 111.47 -12.61 56.74
N LYS A 459 110.69 -13.28 55.88
CA LYS A 459 110.07 -14.57 56.20
C LYS A 459 111.10 -15.70 56.34
N CYS A 460 112.16 -15.70 55.54
CA CYS A 460 113.30 -16.62 55.72
C CYS A 460 114.08 -16.30 57.00
N SER A 461 114.32 -15.03 57.31
CA SER A 461 114.95 -14.61 58.57
C SER A 461 114.13 -15.03 59.78
N VAL A 462 112.80 -14.87 59.73
CA VAL A 462 111.87 -15.32 60.78
C VAL A 462 111.90 -16.85 60.90
N LYS A 463 111.95 -17.60 59.79
CA LYS A 463 112.08 -19.07 59.84
C LYS A 463 113.36 -19.52 60.53
N MET A 464 114.52 -18.96 60.16
CA MET A 464 115.78 -19.25 60.84
C MET A 464 115.70 -18.95 62.35
N LEU A 465 115.11 -17.82 62.72
CA LEU A 465 114.95 -17.42 64.13
C LEU A 465 113.90 -18.26 64.90
N THR A 466 112.89 -18.82 64.23
CA THR A 466 111.98 -19.79 64.87
C THR A 466 112.63 -21.16 65.00
N GLU A 467 113.41 -21.60 64.01
CA GLU A 467 114.16 -22.86 64.05
C GLU A 467 115.26 -22.80 65.15
N GLU A 468 115.98 -21.68 65.27
CA GLU A 468 116.93 -21.41 66.37
C GLU A 468 116.24 -21.26 67.75
N ALA A 469 115.01 -20.76 67.80
CA ALA A 469 114.21 -20.70 69.03
C ALA A 469 113.64 -22.07 69.44
N GLU A 470 113.28 -22.93 68.49
CA GLU A 470 112.84 -24.31 68.74
C GLU A 470 114.02 -25.16 69.26
N GLU A 471 115.22 -25.05 68.67
CA GLU A 471 116.43 -25.69 69.23
C GLU A 471 116.77 -25.20 70.66
N LEU A 472 116.53 -23.91 70.94
CA LEU A 472 116.71 -23.34 72.29
C LEU A 472 115.66 -23.80 73.29
N ASP A 473 114.39 -23.95 72.90
CA ASP A 473 113.35 -24.48 73.80
C ASP A 473 113.55 -25.99 74.05
N ASP A 474 113.87 -26.80 73.03
CA ASP A 474 114.21 -28.23 73.23
C ASP A 474 115.39 -28.40 74.21
N LEU A 475 116.43 -27.56 74.09
CA LEU A 475 117.55 -27.54 75.05
C LEU A 475 117.09 -27.10 76.46
N TYR A 476 116.16 -26.16 76.56
CA TYR A 476 115.59 -25.70 77.84
C TYR A 476 114.71 -26.76 78.49
N GLN A 477 113.87 -27.47 77.72
CA GLN A 477 113.07 -28.62 78.16
C GLN A 477 113.96 -29.79 78.61
N GLN A 478 115.07 -30.04 77.90
CA GLN A 478 116.04 -31.06 78.32
C GLN A 478 116.70 -30.68 79.66
N LYS A 479 117.06 -29.40 79.85
CA LYS A 479 117.64 -28.92 81.12
C LYS A 479 116.63 -28.87 82.26
N LEU A 480 115.36 -28.57 81.99
CA LEU A 480 114.29 -28.70 82.98
C LEU A 480 114.16 -30.14 83.47
N LYS A 481 114.17 -31.14 82.58
CA LYS A 481 114.13 -32.56 82.98
C LYS A 481 115.35 -33.00 83.80
N GLU A 482 116.56 -32.60 83.41
CA GLU A 482 117.76 -32.84 84.22
C GLU A 482 117.63 -32.24 85.63
N ILE A 483 117.04 -31.04 85.74
CA ILE A 483 116.80 -30.38 87.03
C ILE A 483 115.70 -31.09 87.83
N GLU A 484 114.57 -31.49 87.23
CA GLU A 484 113.52 -32.27 87.90
C GLU A 484 114.04 -33.63 88.40
N GLU A 485 114.87 -34.32 87.63
CA GLU A 485 115.51 -35.58 88.03
C GLU A 485 116.54 -35.40 89.17
N GLU A 486 117.22 -34.26 89.23
CA GLU A 486 118.16 -33.91 90.31
C GLU A 486 117.41 -33.42 91.57
N GLU A 487 116.35 -32.62 91.43
CA GLU A 487 115.47 -32.19 92.52
C GLU A 487 114.74 -33.38 93.14
N GLN A 488 114.22 -34.32 92.34
CA GLN A 488 113.57 -35.53 92.87
C GLN A 488 114.57 -36.43 93.62
N ARG A 489 115.82 -36.53 93.16
CA ARG A 489 116.90 -37.22 93.90
C ARG A 489 117.19 -36.51 95.24
N CYS A 490 117.39 -35.20 95.23
CA CYS A 490 117.59 -34.40 96.44
C CYS A 490 116.39 -34.44 97.40
N ALA A 491 115.16 -34.49 96.89
CA ALA A 491 113.94 -34.60 97.69
C ALA A 491 113.86 -35.96 98.39
N ASN A 492 114.13 -37.05 97.66
CA ASN A 492 114.18 -38.41 98.21
C ASN A 492 115.24 -38.53 99.31
N GLU A 493 116.45 -38.00 99.07
CA GLU A 493 117.55 -37.99 100.05
C GLU A 493 117.21 -37.12 101.28
N ARG A 494 116.60 -35.94 101.07
CA ARG A 494 116.16 -35.06 102.16
C ARG A 494 115.04 -35.70 103.00
N GLU A 495 114.17 -36.51 102.40
CA GLU A 495 113.15 -37.26 103.16
C GLU A 495 113.77 -38.44 103.95
N LEU A 496 114.75 -39.16 103.37
CA LEU A 496 115.55 -40.15 104.10
C LEU A 496 116.26 -39.55 105.31
N LEU A 497 116.95 -38.42 105.12
CA LEU A 497 117.61 -37.66 106.19
C LEU A 497 116.61 -37.14 107.23
N LYS A 498 115.41 -36.70 106.82
CA LYS A 498 114.34 -36.28 107.74
C LYS A 498 113.82 -37.44 108.58
N LYS A 499 113.59 -38.61 107.98
CA LYS A 499 113.19 -39.84 108.70
C LYS A 499 114.27 -40.29 109.68
N HIS A 500 115.54 -40.29 109.26
CA HIS A 500 116.66 -40.61 110.14
C HIS A 500 116.79 -39.62 111.30
N LYS A 501 116.65 -38.32 111.03
CA LYS A 501 116.60 -37.28 112.07
C LYS A 501 115.47 -37.52 113.07
N GLN A 502 114.24 -37.81 112.61
CA GLN A 502 113.11 -38.06 113.50
C GLN A 502 113.33 -39.29 114.40
N LEU A 503 113.98 -40.33 113.87
CA LEU A 503 114.32 -41.55 114.61
C LEU A 503 115.39 -41.30 115.69
N LEU A 504 116.35 -40.42 115.40
CA LEU A 504 117.33 -39.92 116.39
C LEU A 504 116.67 -39.01 117.44
N GLU A 505 115.80 -38.09 117.04
CA GLU A 505 115.07 -37.23 117.97
C GLU A 505 114.16 -38.06 118.89
N SER A 506 113.43 -39.06 118.39
CA SER A 506 112.62 -39.94 119.24
C SER A 506 113.48 -40.73 120.23
N GLY A 507 114.59 -41.34 119.79
CA GLY A 507 115.49 -42.08 120.69
C GLY A 507 116.14 -41.20 121.76
N VAL A 508 116.45 -39.94 121.44
CA VAL A 508 116.97 -38.97 122.43
C VAL A 508 115.88 -38.53 123.42
N TYR A 509 114.65 -38.30 122.98
CA TYR A 509 113.53 -38.01 123.91
C TYR A 509 113.17 -39.21 124.78
N GLU A 510 113.23 -40.43 124.24
CA GLU A 510 112.97 -41.67 124.96
C GLU A 510 114.02 -41.91 126.05
N GLY A 511 115.32 -41.85 125.72
CA GLY A 511 116.40 -41.96 126.70
C GLY A 511 116.43 -40.80 127.73
N LEU A 512 116.01 -39.59 127.35
CA LEU A 512 115.85 -38.47 128.29
C LEU A 512 114.66 -38.71 129.25
N SER A 513 113.58 -39.32 128.76
CA SER A 513 112.43 -39.74 129.57
C SER A 513 112.84 -40.84 130.56
N GLU A 514 113.56 -41.88 130.11
CA GLU A 514 114.07 -42.94 130.98
C GLU A 514 114.97 -42.37 132.08
N ALA A 515 116.01 -41.60 131.73
CA ALA A 515 116.93 -41.01 132.71
C ALA A 515 116.25 -40.04 133.70
N THR A 516 115.21 -39.30 133.28
CA THR A 516 114.45 -38.44 134.20
C THR A 516 113.47 -39.21 135.08
N ASN A 517 112.94 -40.34 134.62
CA ASN A 517 112.14 -41.25 135.45
C ASN A 517 113.01 -41.97 136.49
N GLU A 518 114.19 -42.46 136.11
CA GLU A 518 115.17 -43.04 137.05
C GLU A 518 115.57 -42.04 138.15
N LEU A 519 115.82 -40.78 137.79
CA LEU A 519 116.14 -39.72 138.75
C LEU A 519 115.01 -39.50 139.78
N HIS A 520 113.75 -39.48 139.33
CA HIS A 520 112.59 -39.36 140.23
C HIS A 520 112.43 -40.58 141.15
N GLU A 521 112.64 -41.79 140.62
CA GLU A 521 112.51 -43.03 141.41
C GLU A 521 113.65 -43.16 142.45
N ILE A 522 114.88 -42.73 142.13
CA ILE A 522 115.98 -42.63 143.10
C ILE A 522 115.69 -41.58 144.19
N GLN A 523 115.16 -40.40 143.83
CA GLN A 523 114.74 -39.39 144.81
C GLN A 523 113.63 -39.91 145.74
N ARG A 524 112.64 -40.61 145.18
CA ARG A 524 111.57 -41.27 145.93
C ARG A 524 112.12 -42.31 146.89
N GLN A 525 113.03 -43.17 146.44
CA GLN A 525 113.65 -44.20 147.29
C GLN A 525 114.47 -43.58 148.43
N TYR A 526 115.23 -42.51 148.18
CA TYR A 526 115.92 -41.76 149.23
C TYR A 526 114.93 -41.22 150.29
N GLN A 527 113.80 -40.66 149.86
CA GLN A 527 112.77 -40.15 150.77
C GLN A 527 112.07 -41.27 151.57
N VAL A 528 111.88 -42.45 150.98
CA VAL A 528 111.38 -43.66 151.68
C VAL A 528 112.41 -44.18 152.69
N VAL A 529 113.70 -44.17 152.39
CA VAL A 529 114.76 -44.53 153.35
C VAL A 529 114.78 -43.55 154.53
N LEU A 530 114.58 -42.26 154.27
CA LEU A 530 114.47 -41.24 155.32
C LEU A 530 113.27 -41.51 156.24
N GLN A 531 112.09 -41.73 155.66
CA GLN A 531 110.86 -42.04 156.41
C GLN A 531 110.98 -43.35 157.20
N THR A 532 111.39 -44.45 156.58
CA THR A 532 111.51 -45.76 157.24
C THR A 532 112.54 -45.74 158.38
N THR A 533 113.59 -44.93 158.28
CA THR A 533 114.55 -44.72 159.38
C THR A 533 113.92 -43.94 160.56
N THR A 534 113.03 -42.98 160.30
CA THR A 534 112.24 -42.33 161.37
C THR A 534 111.15 -43.25 161.94
N GLU A 535 110.51 -44.07 161.12
CA GLU A 535 109.50 -45.05 161.55
C GLU A 535 110.13 -46.18 162.37
N GLY A 536 111.38 -46.56 162.09
CA GLY A 536 112.15 -47.49 162.92
C GLY A 536 112.36 -46.97 164.35
N LYS A 537 112.55 -45.66 164.54
CA LYS A 537 112.61 -45.03 165.87
C LYS A 537 111.21 -44.95 166.51
N ARG A 538 110.16 -44.65 165.74
CA ARG A 538 108.78 -44.66 166.27
C ARG A 538 108.32 -46.04 166.68
N LYS A 539 108.43 -47.08 165.84
CA LYS A 539 107.92 -48.42 166.16
C LYS A 539 108.62 -49.05 167.36
N ILE A 540 109.93 -48.90 167.52
CA ILE A 540 110.60 -49.38 168.74
C ILE A 540 110.08 -48.67 170.00
N THR A 541 109.67 -47.40 169.90
CA THR A 541 109.02 -46.66 171.00
C THR A 541 107.54 -47.07 171.19
N ALA A 542 106.82 -47.29 170.09
CA ALA A 542 105.40 -47.57 170.07
C ALA A 542 105.07 -49.03 170.43
N ASP A 543 105.87 -50.00 170.01
CA ASP A 543 105.67 -51.41 170.33
C ASP A 543 106.11 -51.72 171.77
N LEU A 544 107.08 -50.98 172.31
CA LEU A 544 107.36 -50.92 173.75
C LEU A 544 106.16 -50.38 174.56
N SER A 545 105.25 -49.64 173.92
CA SER A 545 104.00 -49.12 174.49
C SER A 545 102.79 -50.02 174.18
N HIS A 546 102.71 -50.64 173.00
CA HIS A 546 101.61 -51.52 172.59
C HIS A 546 101.68 -52.90 173.27
N LEU A 547 102.88 -53.33 173.67
CA LEU A 547 103.08 -54.42 174.63
C LEU A 547 102.47 -54.10 176.01
N MET A 548 102.28 -52.81 176.34
CA MET A 548 101.50 -52.38 177.52
C MET A 548 99.99 -52.24 177.25
N GLU A 549 99.54 -52.16 175.99
CA GLU A 549 98.17 -51.74 175.64
C GLU A 549 97.26 -52.83 175.04
N THR A 550 97.68 -53.62 174.03
CA THR A 550 96.78 -54.63 173.43
C THR A 550 96.69 -55.92 174.25
N VAL A 551 97.48 -56.00 175.32
CA VAL A 551 97.19 -56.80 176.53
C VAL A 551 95.81 -56.46 177.13
N ALA A 552 95.17 -55.34 176.76
CA ALA A 552 93.82 -54.93 177.17
C ALA A 552 92.72 -54.98 176.08
N THR A 553 93.03 -55.01 174.78
CA THR A 553 92.02 -54.85 173.69
C THR A 553 91.60 -56.15 172.98
N HIS A 554 92.27 -57.27 173.29
CA HIS A 554 91.82 -58.66 173.09
C HIS A 554 90.35 -58.92 173.51
N THR A 555 89.80 -58.05 174.35
CA THR A 555 88.55 -58.13 175.12
C THR A 555 87.26 -57.73 174.35
N ALA A 556 87.18 -57.83 173.00
CA ALA A 556 86.21 -57.06 172.17
C ALA A 556 85.13 -57.76 171.29
N SER A 557 85.35 -57.98 169.97
CA SER A 557 84.27 -57.71 168.95
C SER A 557 84.03 -58.69 167.76
N VAL A 558 82.83 -59.31 167.65
CA VAL A 558 82.38 -60.24 166.55
C VAL A 558 80.95 -59.87 165.97
N LYS A 559 80.71 -59.62 164.63
CA LYS A 559 79.48 -58.93 164.02
C LYS A 559 78.69 -59.32 162.66
N LYS A 560 78.82 -58.67 161.45
CA LYS A 560 77.74 -58.42 160.35
C LYS A 560 78.22 -58.41 158.83
N TYR A 561 77.50 -58.25 157.65
CA TYR A 561 76.09 -58.31 157.04
C TYR A 561 76.08 -58.11 155.44
N LEU A 562 74.97 -58.24 154.62
CA LEU A 562 74.89 -58.24 153.07
C LEU A 562 73.53 -57.80 152.34
N GLY A 563 73.46 -57.56 150.97
CA GLY A 563 72.22 -57.68 150.07
C GLY A 563 71.95 -56.88 148.70
N GLU A 564 71.35 -57.53 147.65
CA GLU A 564 70.25 -57.17 146.62
C GLU A 564 70.22 -56.33 145.23
N GLN A 565 69.26 -56.71 144.30
CA GLN A 565 68.47 -56.05 143.14
C GLN A 565 68.87 -55.80 141.60
N ASN A 566 67.88 -55.75 140.62
CA ASN A 566 68.04 -55.47 139.11
C ASN A 566 66.79 -55.24 138.11
N VAL A 567 66.97 -55.17 136.73
CA VAL A 567 66.04 -55.41 135.51
C VAL A 567 65.37 -54.25 134.62
N LYS A 568 65.33 -54.32 133.22
CA LYS A 568 64.39 -53.65 132.18
C LYS A 568 64.69 -53.82 130.61
N ILE A 569 63.72 -53.75 129.62
CA ILE A 569 63.92 -53.70 128.09
C ILE A 569 62.67 -53.38 127.10
N GLN A 570 62.88 -53.17 125.75
CA GLN A 570 62.01 -53.30 124.47
C GLN A 570 61.26 -52.10 123.73
N ARG A 571 61.08 -52.15 122.37
CA ARG A 571 60.61 -51.07 121.40
C ARG A 571 59.91 -51.57 120.06
N GLU A 572 59.43 -50.68 119.17
CA GLU A 572 58.51 -50.85 117.97
C GLU A 572 59.08 -50.43 116.55
N TYR A 573 58.28 -50.34 115.42
CA TYR A 573 58.82 -50.59 114.04
C TYR A 573 58.30 -49.92 112.69
N GLU A 574 57.06 -49.40 112.46
CA GLU A 574 56.36 -49.49 111.12
C GLU A 574 55.99 -48.21 110.24
N GLU A 575 56.17 -48.20 108.88
CA GLU A 575 55.63 -47.23 107.81
C GLU A 575 55.67 -47.77 106.32
N PHE A 576 54.99 -47.18 105.26
CA PHE A 576 55.19 -47.56 103.80
C PHE A 576 54.93 -46.61 102.52
N MET A 577 53.92 -46.80 101.59
CA MET A 577 54.00 -46.52 100.08
C MET A 577 52.99 -45.53 99.33
N SER A 578 53.19 -45.23 98.00
CA SER A 578 52.28 -44.48 97.04
C SER A 578 52.62 -44.58 95.49
N GLU A 579 51.69 -44.36 94.50
CA GLU A 579 51.91 -44.51 93.00
C GLU A 579 50.88 -43.79 92.01
N ASP A 580 50.96 -43.95 90.66
CA ASP A 580 50.15 -43.28 89.55
C ASP A 580 49.94 -44.12 88.22
N LEU A 581 48.87 -43.90 87.41
CA LEU A 581 48.64 -44.35 85.98
C LEU A 581 47.19 -44.13 85.39
N LEU A 582 47.00 -43.54 84.18
CA LEU A 582 45.94 -43.84 83.13
C LEU A 582 45.76 -42.74 82.03
N SER A 583 45.92 -43.03 80.71
CA SER A 583 45.64 -42.03 79.64
C SER A 583 45.08 -42.52 78.27
N ASP A 584 45.13 -43.80 77.92
CA ASP A 584 45.18 -44.21 76.49
C ASP A 584 43.85 -44.52 75.75
N LEU A 585 42.69 -44.38 76.39
CA LEU A 585 41.44 -44.99 75.90
C LEU A 585 40.50 -44.10 75.05
N ALA A 586 40.72 -42.78 74.97
CA ALA A 586 39.74 -41.87 74.38
C ALA A 586 39.82 -41.72 72.83
N THR A 587 41.00 -41.85 72.24
CA THR A 587 41.28 -41.45 70.84
C THR A 587 40.90 -42.49 69.78
N ILE A 588 40.62 -43.74 70.17
CA ILE A 588 40.36 -44.84 69.23
C ILE A 588 38.91 -44.82 68.69
N LEU A 589 37.99 -44.14 69.38
CA LEU A 589 36.54 -44.29 69.18
C LEU A 589 35.96 -43.42 68.04
N ASP A 590 36.55 -42.25 67.73
CA ASP A 590 36.04 -41.33 66.68
C ASP A 590 36.36 -41.80 65.24
N CYS A 591 37.40 -42.60 65.04
CA CYS A 591 37.85 -43.02 63.71
C CYS A 591 36.93 -44.06 63.03
N TYR A 592 36.07 -44.76 63.78
CA TYR A 592 35.22 -45.84 63.25
C TYR A 592 33.86 -45.36 62.70
N THR A 593 33.35 -44.21 63.15
CA THR A 593 32.03 -43.71 62.74
C THR A 593 32.01 -43.19 61.29
N LYS A 594 33.11 -42.56 60.85
CA LYS A 594 33.23 -41.89 59.54
C LYS A 594 33.41 -42.82 58.33
N LYS A 595 33.21 -44.14 58.49
CA LYS A 595 33.49 -45.17 57.47
C LYS A 595 32.25 -45.95 56.99
N ALA A 596 31.04 -45.47 57.29
CA ALA A 596 29.80 -46.22 57.08
C ALA A 596 28.77 -45.59 56.12
N GLU A 597 28.92 -44.31 55.71
CA GLU A 597 27.85 -43.55 55.01
C GLU A 597 28.15 -43.22 53.54
N SER A 598 29.19 -43.82 52.92
CA SER A 598 29.47 -43.66 51.48
C SER A 598 29.99 -44.97 50.85
N LEU A 599 29.05 -45.81 50.42
CA LEU A 599 29.26 -46.96 49.53
C LEU A 599 28.95 -46.54 48.08
#